data_AF-A0AAD4GAB8-F1
#
_entry.id   AF-A0AAD4GAB8-F1
#
_cell.length_a   1.000
_cell.length_b   1.000
_cell.length_c   1.000
_cell.angle_alpha   90.00
_cell.angle_beta   90.00
_cell.angle_gamma   90.00
#
_symmetry.space_group_name_H-M   'P 1'
#
loop_
_entity.id
_entity.type
_entity.pdbx_description
1 polymer ?
#
loop_
_entity_poly.entity_id
_entity_poly.type
_entity_poly.pdbx_seq_one_letter_code
_entity_poly.pdbx_strand_id
1 'polypeptide(L)'
;MRFLRSALLSCLALLATVLAKSSSGDKVLVLLDPSLDKANYSIFFNGLEKRGYDLTFRAPKDASPAVAAYDVPNYAHVILFTPDTKCTSPTNPHPSHARLTRTVAYASDITPQSLVGLLSENTNLLITLSPKQTPLTSLATEFSLIPPPPGTPLVSHHPKREEPATLVPVDVAPSPMLAKGTAPVWFSGAPHALGNSPYLVPILRAPATSFAADSTDDSDAAVIVDAADKAGEGLWAGSQLGLVTGFQTFKNSRVIFAGSVDLFSDAYARKPLPDGIPSGNAQFVRDVAAWVFQENMVLRIDRTAHHRVNETEPPEMYTINDQIVYTAYISAYNPRTSSWKPYDGLTDLQLEFTMLDPHVRTALPPVAGEPGKYEVQFRAPDRHGVFKFVIGWRRKGYSFLHTSTTVPVVPPRHDEYPRFLSAAWPYYAGAISTSVGFFVFSALWLAGDVKGERKNLKNTKSE
;
A
#
# COMPACT_ATOMS: atom_id res chain seq x y z
N MET A 1 16.44 24.18 -44.20
CA MET A 1 16.53 22.95 -43.38
C MET A 1 16.18 23.14 -41.89
N ARG A 2 16.38 24.32 -41.26
CA ARG A 2 15.99 24.54 -39.85
C ARG A 2 14.47 24.63 -39.62
N PHE A 3 13.72 25.23 -40.57
CA PHE A 3 12.26 25.32 -40.53
C PHE A 3 11.54 23.96 -40.63
N LEU A 4 12.07 23.02 -41.42
CA LEU A 4 11.50 21.68 -41.51
C LEU A 4 11.69 20.89 -40.21
N ARG A 5 12.83 21.08 -39.53
CA ARG A 5 13.11 20.42 -38.24
C ARG A 5 12.27 21.00 -37.11
N SER A 6 12.03 22.32 -37.08
CA SER A 6 11.13 22.93 -36.09
C SER A 6 9.67 22.53 -36.32
N ALA A 7 9.22 22.46 -37.58
CA ALA A 7 7.88 21.99 -37.92
C ALA A 7 7.66 20.51 -37.56
N LEU A 8 8.66 19.65 -37.78
CA LEU A 8 8.61 18.24 -37.42
C LEU A 8 8.60 18.04 -35.89
N LEU A 9 9.33 18.86 -35.13
CA LEU A 9 9.31 18.85 -33.66
C LEU A 9 7.97 19.35 -33.10
N SER A 10 7.35 20.37 -33.71
CA SER A 10 6.00 20.80 -33.32
C SER A 10 4.92 19.78 -33.71
N CYS A 11 5.06 19.07 -34.85
CA CYS A 11 4.17 17.97 -35.21
C CYS A 11 4.35 16.73 -34.33
N LEU A 12 5.58 16.41 -33.88
CA LEU A 12 5.81 15.36 -32.88
C LEU A 12 5.24 15.73 -31.50
N ALA A 13 5.29 17.01 -31.11
CA ALA A 13 4.69 17.48 -29.86
C ALA A 13 3.15 17.46 -29.91
N LEU A 14 2.54 17.62 -31.08
CA LEU A 14 1.10 17.51 -31.31
C LEU A 14 0.59 16.06 -31.43
N LEU A 15 1.49 15.08 -31.57
CA LEU A 15 1.19 13.64 -31.61
C LEU A 15 1.39 12.93 -30.26
N ALA A 16 1.76 13.66 -29.20
CA ALA A 16 1.66 13.17 -27.83
C ALA A 16 0.17 13.16 -27.41
N THR A 17 -0.62 12.27 -28.00
CA THR A 17 -1.90 11.87 -27.40
C THR A 17 -1.58 11.44 -25.98
N VAL A 18 -2.21 12.10 -25.01
CA VAL A 18 -2.04 11.83 -23.58
C VAL A 18 -2.62 10.44 -23.29
N LEU A 19 -1.83 9.41 -23.56
CA LEU A 19 -2.10 8.04 -23.13
C LEU A 19 -1.69 7.99 -21.67
N ALA A 20 -2.67 7.87 -20.79
CA ALA A 20 -2.45 7.63 -19.37
C ALA A 20 -2.58 6.12 -19.17
N LYS A 21 -1.44 5.43 -19.26
CA LYS A 21 -1.42 3.97 -19.06
C LYS A 21 -1.28 3.64 -17.59
N SER A 22 -1.77 2.47 -17.20
CA SER A 22 -1.65 1.93 -15.85
C SER A 22 -0.27 1.32 -15.61
N SER A 23 0.21 1.31 -14.36
CA SER A 23 1.40 0.53 -14.01
C SER A 23 1.18 -0.99 -14.04
N SER A 24 -0.06 -1.48 -13.96
CA SER A 24 -0.38 -2.91 -13.92
C SER A 24 -0.95 -3.48 -15.23
N GLY A 25 -1.18 -2.64 -16.24
CA GLY A 25 -1.60 -3.05 -17.59
C GLY A 25 -2.88 -2.37 -18.09
N ASP A 26 -3.16 -2.52 -19.40
CA ASP A 26 -4.17 -1.69 -20.09
C ASP A 26 -5.51 -2.42 -20.34
N LYS A 27 -5.57 -3.75 -20.12
CA LYS A 27 -6.77 -4.56 -20.39
C LYS A 27 -7.78 -4.48 -19.25
N VAL A 28 -9.02 -4.11 -19.57
CA VAL A 28 -10.11 -3.98 -18.61
C VAL A 28 -11.29 -4.86 -19.00
N LEU A 29 -11.78 -5.67 -18.06
CA LEU A 29 -13.03 -6.38 -18.19
C LEU A 29 -14.15 -5.61 -17.49
N VAL A 30 -15.23 -5.31 -18.20
CA VAL A 30 -16.41 -4.65 -17.68
C VAL A 30 -17.56 -5.65 -17.65
N LEU A 31 -18.00 -5.99 -16.44
CA LEU A 31 -19.24 -6.72 -16.23
C LEU A 31 -20.38 -5.73 -16.16
N LEU A 32 -21.28 -5.79 -17.14
CA LEU A 32 -22.44 -4.90 -17.23
C LEU A 32 -23.72 -5.71 -17.10
N ASP A 33 -24.56 -5.35 -16.12
CA ASP A 33 -25.89 -5.94 -15.95
C ASP A 33 -26.76 -5.72 -17.20
N PRO A 34 -27.52 -6.72 -17.68
CA PRO A 34 -28.46 -6.52 -18.78
C PRO A 34 -29.55 -5.46 -18.53
N SER A 35 -29.79 -5.08 -17.28
CA SER A 35 -30.70 -3.96 -16.94
C SER A 35 -30.11 -2.57 -17.24
N LEU A 36 -28.79 -2.47 -17.48
CA LEU A 36 -28.09 -1.23 -17.69
C LEU A 36 -27.70 -1.02 -19.15
N ASP A 37 -28.09 0.11 -19.72
CA ASP A 37 -27.66 0.49 -21.05
C ASP A 37 -26.24 1.08 -21.04
N LYS A 38 -25.35 0.52 -21.85
CA LYS A 38 -23.98 1.03 -22.05
C LYS A 38 -23.96 2.52 -22.44
N ALA A 39 -24.97 2.98 -23.17
CA ALA A 39 -25.09 4.37 -23.62
C ALA A 39 -25.21 5.37 -22.47
N ASN A 40 -25.73 4.96 -21.31
CA ASN A 40 -25.90 5.83 -20.14
C ASN A 40 -24.59 6.12 -19.40
N TYR A 41 -23.50 5.44 -19.76
CA TYR A 41 -22.19 5.54 -19.12
C TYR A 41 -21.09 5.91 -20.14
N SER A 42 -21.49 6.53 -21.25
CA SER A 42 -20.60 6.78 -22.38
C SER A 42 -19.45 7.72 -22.01
N ILE A 43 -19.68 8.72 -21.15
CA ILE A 43 -18.64 9.68 -20.72
C ILE A 43 -17.53 8.93 -19.97
N PHE A 44 -17.90 8.00 -19.09
CA PHE A 44 -16.95 7.22 -18.31
C PHE A 44 -16.15 6.26 -19.18
N PHE A 45 -16.82 5.43 -19.98
CA PHE A 45 -16.15 4.43 -20.82
C PHE A 45 -15.32 5.08 -21.94
N ASN A 46 -15.84 6.09 -22.63
CA ASN A 46 -15.06 6.84 -23.62
C ASN A 46 -13.86 7.54 -22.95
N GLY A 47 -14.01 7.98 -21.70
CA GLY A 47 -12.90 8.55 -20.91
C GLY A 47 -11.81 7.54 -20.59
N LEU A 48 -12.15 6.25 -20.43
CA LEU A 48 -11.18 5.17 -20.28
C LEU A 48 -10.52 4.80 -21.60
N GLU A 49 -11.29 4.64 -22.67
CA GLU A 49 -10.75 4.33 -24.00
C GLU A 49 -9.80 5.44 -24.49
N LYS A 50 -10.14 6.72 -24.27
CA LYS A 50 -9.25 7.86 -24.58
C LYS A 50 -7.93 7.86 -23.81
N ARG A 51 -7.88 7.22 -22.65
CA ARG A 51 -6.63 7.05 -21.87
C ARG A 51 -5.77 5.89 -22.38
N GLY A 52 -6.31 5.03 -23.24
CA GLY A 52 -5.62 3.89 -23.83
C GLY A 52 -5.95 2.54 -23.18
N TYR A 53 -7.08 2.43 -22.48
CA TYR A 53 -7.56 1.16 -21.93
C TYR A 53 -8.37 0.37 -22.96
N ASP A 54 -8.11 -0.94 -23.03
CA ASP A 54 -8.84 -1.88 -23.88
C ASP A 54 -10.04 -2.45 -23.11
N LEU A 55 -11.23 -1.92 -23.38
CA LEU A 55 -12.46 -2.33 -22.69
C LEU A 55 -13.10 -3.54 -23.37
N THR A 56 -13.27 -4.62 -22.61
CA THR A 56 -14.07 -5.79 -23.02
C THR A 56 -15.34 -5.84 -22.17
N PHE A 57 -16.49 -6.05 -22.81
CA PHE A 57 -17.79 -6.10 -22.12
C PHE A 57 -18.28 -7.55 -22.05
N ARG A 58 -18.83 -7.91 -20.90
CA ARG A 58 -19.35 -9.26 -20.63
C ARG A 58 -20.59 -9.17 -19.73
N ALA A 59 -21.61 -9.98 -20.00
CA ALA A 59 -22.74 -10.05 -19.07
C ALA A 59 -22.38 -10.92 -17.85
N PRO A 60 -22.98 -10.71 -16.66
CA PRO A 60 -22.55 -11.36 -15.42
C PRO A 60 -22.67 -12.89 -15.45
N LYS A 61 -23.59 -13.40 -16.28
CA LYS A 61 -23.90 -14.84 -16.43
C LYS A 61 -23.09 -15.53 -17.52
N ASP A 62 -22.53 -14.78 -18.47
CA ASP A 62 -21.76 -15.37 -19.57
C ASP A 62 -20.45 -15.92 -19.02
N ALA A 63 -19.96 -17.06 -19.51
CA ALA A 63 -18.71 -17.66 -19.04
C ALA A 63 -17.47 -17.14 -19.81
N SER A 64 -17.68 -16.48 -20.94
CA SER A 64 -16.64 -16.02 -21.85
C SER A 64 -16.78 -14.51 -22.07
N PRO A 65 -15.67 -13.74 -22.12
CA PRO A 65 -14.29 -14.17 -21.88
C PRO A 65 -14.00 -14.43 -20.39
N ALA A 66 -13.28 -15.50 -20.07
CA ALA A 66 -12.93 -15.85 -18.69
C ALA A 66 -11.99 -14.80 -18.06
N VAL A 67 -12.22 -14.47 -16.79
CA VAL A 67 -11.44 -13.44 -16.07
C VAL A 67 -10.01 -13.90 -15.81
N ALA A 68 -9.87 -15.17 -15.42
CA ALA A 68 -8.61 -15.87 -15.31
C ALA A 68 -8.69 -17.18 -16.08
N ALA A 69 -7.58 -17.58 -16.70
CA ALA A 69 -7.41 -18.88 -17.32
C ALA A 69 -6.14 -19.52 -16.76
N TYR A 70 -6.23 -20.77 -16.30
CA TYR A 70 -5.10 -21.50 -15.71
C TYR A 70 -4.41 -20.72 -14.56
N ASP A 71 -5.21 -20.11 -13.68
CA ASP A 71 -4.76 -19.29 -12.55
C ASP A 71 -3.95 -18.03 -12.91
N VAL A 72 -4.00 -17.61 -14.18
CA VAL A 72 -3.42 -16.35 -14.65
C VAL A 72 -4.55 -15.37 -15.02
N PRO A 73 -4.56 -14.14 -14.49
CA PRO A 73 -5.55 -13.15 -14.87
C PRO A 73 -5.35 -12.70 -16.33
N ASN A 74 -6.42 -12.73 -17.13
CA ASN A 74 -6.40 -12.26 -18.52
C ASN A 74 -6.51 -10.73 -18.61
N TYR A 75 -6.98 -10.09 -17.55
CA TYR A 75 -7.26 -8.67 -17.45
C TYR A 75 -6.50 -8.08 -16.26
N ALA A 76 -5.96 -6.87 -16.44
CA ALA A 76 -5.26 -6.15 -15.37
C ALA A 76 -6.25 -5.48 -14.40
N HIS A 77 -7.44 -5.15 -14.89
CA HIS A 77 -8.49 -4.50 -14.11
C HIS A 77 -9.86 -5.08 -14.43
N VAL A 78 -10.73 -5.13 -13.42
CA VAL A 78 -12.13 -5.58 -13.57
C VAL A 78 -13.08 -4.56 -12.98
N ILE A 79 -14.07 -4.13 -13.75
CA ILE A 79 -15.16 -3.26 -13.34
C ILE A 79 -16.43 -4.09 -13.24
N LEU A 80 -17.12 -4.03 -12.11
CA LEU A 80 -18.37 -4.75 -11.86
C LEU A 80 -19.51 -3.75 -11.70
N PHE A 81 -20.23 -3.48 -12.79
CA PHE A 81 -21.46 -2.67 -12.85
C PHE A 81 -22.68 -3.59 -12.86
N THR A 82 -22.92 -4.24 -11.73
CA THR A 82 -23.90 -5.32 -11.58
C THR A 82 -24.84 -5.11 -10.38
N PRO A 83 -25.59 -3.99 -10.36
CA PRO A 83 -26.40 -3.58 -9.20
C PRO A 83 -27.59 -4.50 -8.94
N ASP A 84 -28.09 -5.21 -9.96
CA ASP A 84 -29.34 -5.97 -9.92
C ASP A 84 -29.13 -7.49 -10.01
N THR A 85 -27.88 -7.92 -10.16
CA THR A 85 -27.54 -9.33 -10.35
C THR A 85 -27.77 -10.12 -9.04
N LYS A 86 -28.97 -10.69 -8.91
CA LYS A 86 -29.40 -11.48 -7.74
C LYS A 86 -28.82 -12.89 -7.72
N CYS A 87 -28.39 -13.33 -6.53
CA CYS A 87 -28.47 -14.75 -6.14
C CYS A 87 -29.89 -15.01 -5.64
N THR A 88 -30.82 -15.36 -6.53
CA THR A 88 -32.05 -15.98 -6.05
C THR A 88 -31.71 -17.39 -5.54
N SER A 89 -31.77 -17.59 -4.21
CA SER A 89 -32.01 -18.93 -3.68
C SER A 89 -33.32 -19.44 -4.32
N PRO A 90 -33.40 -20.69 -4.78
CA PRO A 90 -34.66 -21.21 -5.31
C PRO A 90 -35.69 -21.19 -4.18
N THR A 91 -36.69 -20.31 -4.28
CA THR A 91 -37.82 -20.30 -3.36
C THR A 91 -38.76 -21.47 -3.70
N ASN A 92 -38.37 -22.66 -3.22
CA ASN A 92 -39.15 -23.83 -2.76
C ASN A 92 -40.17 -24.50 -3.74
N PRO A 93 -40.85 -25.62 -3.37
CA PRO A 93 -40.34 -26.98 -3.52
C PRO A 93 -41.41 -27.92 -4.14
N HIS A 94 -41.04 -28.81 -5.08
CA HIS A 94 -41.94 -29.92 -5.42
C HIS A 94 -41.17 -31.24 -5.50
N PRO A 95 -41.56 -32.26 -4.70
CA PRO A 95 -40.87 -33.53 -4.69
C PRO A 95 -41.40 -34.35 -5.87
N SER A 96 -40.57 -34.53 -6.89
CA SER A 96 -40.42 -35.83 -7.54
C SER A 96 -39.37 -35.84 -8.64
N HIS A 97 -39.16 -34.77 -9.43
CA HIS A 97 -38.18 -34.81 -10.53
C HIS A 97 -37.56 -33.46 -10.92
N ALA A 98 -37.33 -32.54 -9.97
CA ALA A 98 -36.65 -31.28 -10.27
C ALA A 98 -35.13 -31.46 -10.26
N ARG A 99 -34.51 -31.56 -11.44
CA ARG A 99 -33.07 -31.35 -11.63
C ARG A 99 -32.70 -30.02 -10.96
N LEU A 100 -31.77 -30.05 -9.99
CA LEU A 100 -31.21 -28.87 -9.31
C LEU A 100 -30.56 -27.92 -10.33
N THR A 101 -31.35 -27.08 -11.00
CA THR A 101 -30.83 -25.91 -11.73
C THR A 101 -30.50 -24.85 -10.69
N ARG A 102 -29.28 -24.91 -10.15
CA ARG A 102 -28.66 -23.82 -9.39
C ARG A 102 -28.66 -22.59 -10.28
N THR A 103 -29.56 -21.64 -10.04
CA THR A 103 -29.56 -20.36 -10.76
C THR A 103 -28.34 -19.58 -10.28
N VAL A 104 -27.25 -19.66 -11.04
CA VAL A 104 -26.00 -18.99 -10.67
C VAL A 104 -26.14 -17.51 -11.05
N ALA A 105 -26.00 -16.61 -10.07
CA ALA A 105 -26.08 -15.17 -10.28
C ALA A 105 -24.96 -14.65 -11.19
N TYR A 106 -23.77 -15.20 -10.99
CA TYR A 106 -22.55 -14.91 -11.73
C TYR A 106 -21.99 -16.19 -12.34
N ALA A 107 -21.19 -16.05 -13.40
CA ALA A 107 -20.38 -17.16 -13.88
C ALA A 107 -19.41 -17.67 -12.79
N SER A 108 -18.94 -18.91 -12.93
CA SER A 108 -18.14 -19.60 -11.90
C SER A 108 -16.79 -18.94 -11.60
N ASP A 109 -16.28 -18.11 -12.51
CA ASP A 109 -15.06 -17.34 -12.37
C ASP A 109 -15.26 -15.97 -11.69
N ILE A 110 -16.50 -15.61 -11.37
CA ILE A 110 -16.88 -14.37 -10.66
C ILE A 110 -17.60 -14.76 -9.36
N THR A 111 -16.83 -15.37 -8.47
CA THR A 111 -17.22 -15.62 -7.07
C THR A 111 -16.45 -14.69 -6.13
N PRO A 112 -16.98 -14.36 -4.94
CA PRO A 112 -16.24 -13.57 -3.95
C PRO A 112 -14.81 -14.09 -3.70
N GLN A 113 -14.64 -15.41 -3.62
CA GLN A 113 -13.35 -16.06 -3.44
C GLN A 113 -12.41 -15.85 -4.64
N SER A 114 -12.91 -16.00 -5.86
CA SER A 114 -12.10 -15.74 -7.06
C SER A 114 -11.68 -14.27 -7.17
N LEU A 115 -12.55 -13.32 -6.79
CA LEU A 115 -12.23 -11.88 -6.80
C LEU A 115 -11.13 -11.55 -5.78
N VAL A 116 -11.14 -12.19 -4.61
CA VAL A 116 -10.03 -12.11 -3.65
C VAL A 116 -8.75 -12.71 -4.24
N GLY A 117 -8.86 -13.85 -4.94
CA GLY A 117 -7.75 -14.47 -5.68
C GLY A 117 -7.12 -13.55 -6.73
N LEU A 118 -7.94 -12.84 -7.51
CA LEU A 118 -7.46 -11.87 -8.50
C LEU A 118 -6.68 -10.71 -7.85
N LEU A 119 -7.11 -10.27 -6.68
CA LEU A 119 -6.39 -9.23 -5.94
C LEU A 119 -5.01 -9.69 -5.46
N SER A 120 -4.86 -10.96 -5.09
CA SER A 120 -3.54 -11.54 -4.82
C SER A 120 -2.64 -11.62 -6.06
N GLU A 121 -3.22 -11.64 -7.26
CA GLU A 121 -2.51 -11.65 -8.55
C GLU A 121 -2.40 -10.25 -9.19
N ASN A 122 -2.35 -9.19 -8.36
CA ASN A 122 -2.18 -7.79 -8.80
C ASN A 122 -3.26 -7.24 -9.75
N THR A 123 -4.44 -7.87 -9.79
CA THR A 123 -5.59 -7.34 -10.54
C THR A 123 -6.34 -6.31 -9.69
N ASN A 124 -6.68 -5.15 -10.25
CA ASN A 124 -7.44 -4.14 -9.52
C ASN A 124 -8.95 -4.25 -9.79
N LEU A 125 -9.78 -3.96 -8.80
CA LEU A 125 -11.23 -4.14 -8.88
C LEU A 125 -11.97 -2.81 -8.62
N LEU A 126 -12.93 -2.48 -9.47
CA LEU A 126 -13.90 -1.41 -9.25
C LEU A 126 -15.29 -2.03 -9.12
N ILE A 127 -15.83 -2.02 -7.91
CA ILE A 127 -17.09 -2.69 -7.57
C ILE A 127 -18.12 -1.63 -7.24
N THR A 128 -19.25 -1.66 -7.94
CA THR A 128 -20.42 -0.86 -7.57
C THR A 128 -21.39 -1.69 -6.74
N LEU A 129 -21.84 -1.14 -5.62
CA LEU A 129 -22.89 -1.67 -4.77
C LEU A 129 -24.21 -0.98 -5.11
N SER A 130 -25.29 -1.57 -4.61
CA SER A 130 -26.64 -1.02 -4.69
C SER A 130 -27.38 -1.28 -3.38
N PRO A 131 -28.52 -0.63 -3.14
CA PRO A 131 -29.40 -0.95 -2.01
C PRO A 131 -29.98 -2.38 -2.07
N LYS A 132 -29.82 -3.09 -3.20
CA LYS A 132 -30.28 -4.48 -3.34
C LYS A 132 -29.19 -5.43 -2.87
N GLN A 133 -29.59 -6.55 -2.26
CA GLN A 133 -28.63 -7.56 -1.83
C GLN A 133 -28.04 -8.30 -3.03
N THR A 134 -26.72 -8.26 -3.17
CA THR A 134 -25.97 -9.01 -4.18
C THR A 134 -24.81 -9.77 -3.53
N PRO A 135 -24.21 -10.77 -4.20
CA PRO A 135 -22.96 -11.40 -3.74
C PRO A 135 -21.80 -10.42 -3.50
N LEU A 136 -21.83 -9.24 -4.12
CA LEU A 136 -20.85 -8.18 -3.91
C LEU A 136 -21.03 -7.50 -2.54
N THR A 137 -22.26 -7.48 -2.01
CA THR A 137 -22.54 -7.02 -0.64
C THR A 137 -21.83 -7.90 0.39
N SER A 138 -21.87 -9.23 0.22
CA SER A 138 -21.10 -10.15 1.07
C SER A 138 -19.58 -10.08 0.84
N LEU A 139 -19.14 -9.72 -0.37
CA LEU A 139 -17.73 -9.46 -0.60
C LEU A 139 -17.28 -8.19 0.13
N ALA A 140 -18.09 -7.13 0.14
CA ALA A 140 -17.78 -5.88 0.83
C ALA A 140 -17.53 -6.11 2.34
N THR A 141 -18.27 -7.02 2.98
CA THR A 141 -18.06 -7.38 4.39
C THR A 141 -16.69 -8.00 4.67
N GLU A 142 -16.14 -8.77 3.73
CA GLU A 142 -14.78 -9.33 3.85
C GLU A 142 -13.70 -8.24 3.87
N PHE A 143 -13.97 -7.08 3.25
CA PHE A 143 -13.08 -5.92 3.25
C PHE A 143 -13.35 -4.94 4.40
N SER A 144 -14.01 -5.40 5.48
CA SER A 144 -14.34 -4.57 6.64
C SER A 144 -15.29 -3.40 6.31
N LEU A 145 -16.16 -3.56 5.32
CA LEU A 145 -17.27 -2.63 5.08
C LEU A 145 -18.55 -3.24 5.65
N ILE A 146 -19.37 -2.43 6.32
CA ILE A 146 -20.61 -2.89 6.94
C ILE A 146 -21.76 -2.22 6.19
N PRO A 147 -22.26 -2.83 5.10
CA PRO A 147 -23.41 -2.31 4.37
C PRO A 147 -24.68 -2.43 5.23
N PRO A 148 -25.65 -1.54 5.05
CA PRO A 148 -26.92 -1.60 5.74
C PRO A 148 -27.82 -2.72 5.15
N PRO A 149 -28.95 -3.04 5.82
CA PRO A 149 -29.93 -4.00 5.33
C PRO A 149 -30.40 -3.69 3.91
N PRO A 150 -30.84 -4.69 3.13
CA PRO A 150 -31.34 -4.43 1.79
C PRO A 150 -32.54 -3.49 1.80
N GLY A 151 -32.61 -2.62 0.79
CA GLY A 151 -33.67 -1.63 0.65
C GLY A 151 -33.41 -0.31 1.38
N THR A 152 -32.21 -0.08 1.93
CA THR A 152 -31.88 1.14 2.68
C THR A 152 -30.96 2.09 1.88
N PRO A 153 -31.50 2.98 1.04
CA PRO A 153 -30.69 4.02 0.38
C PRO A 153 -30.21 5.08 1.37
N LEU A 154 -29.22 5.86 0.95
CA LEU A 154 -28.83 7.10 1.62
C LEU A 154 -29.91 8.16 1.42
N VAL A 155 -30.38 8.77 2.51
CA VAL A 155 -31.38 9.84 2.53
C VAL A 155 -30.79 11.08 3.20
N SER A 156 -31.06 12.25 2.64
CA SER A 156 -30.77 13.53 3.30
C SER A 156 -31.76 14.62 2.88
N HIS A 157 -32.36 15.29 3.87
CA HIS A 157 -33.28 16.41 3.64
C HIS A 157 -32.59 17.78 3.59
N HIS A 158 -31.27 17.83 3.84
CA HIS A 158 -30.50 19.07 3.91
C HIS A 158 -29.35 19.07 2.89
N PRO A 159 -29.11 20.17 2.15
CA PRO A 159 -29.97 21.35 2.05
C PRO A 159 -31.31 21.02 1.37
N LYS A 160 -32.34 21.84 1.64
CA LYS A 160 -33.66 21.71 1.02
C LYS A 160 -33.52 21.88 -0.49
N ARG A 161 -34.08 20.95 -1.26
CA ARG A 161 -33.95 20.87 -2.72
C ARG A 161 -35.21 20.32 -3.37
N GLU A 162 -35.33 20.48 -4.69
CA GLU A 162 -36.45 19.94 -5.47
C GLU A 162 -36.27 18.45 -5.79
N GLU A 163 -35.02 17.98 -5.79
CA GLU A 163 -34.71 16.56 -5.94
C GLU A 163 -35.29 15.68 -4.82
N PRO A 164 -35.49 14.38 -5.10
CA PRO A 164 -35.82 13.42 -4.05
C PRO A 164 -34.73 13.40 -2.98
N ALA A 165 -35.15 13.10 -1.74
CA ALA A 165 -34.25 13.07 -0.58
C ALA A 165 -33.11 12.05 -0.72
N THR A 166 -33.25 11.05 -1.60
CA THR A 166 -32.25 10.03 -1.92
C THR A 166 -31.11 10.50 -2.82
N LEU A 167 -31.33 11.58 -3.59
CA LEU A 167 -30.31 12.16 -4.47
C LEU A 167 -29.62 13.30 -3.73
N VAL A 168 -28.43 13.04 -3.20
CA VAL A 168 -27.70 13.93 -2.29
C VAL A 168 -26.50 14.56 -3.01
N PRO A 169 -26.32 15.90 -2.95
CA PRO A 169 -25.07 16.52 -3.32
C PRO A 169 -24.07 16.34 -2.16
N VAL A 170 -22.90 15.78 -2.47
CA VAL A 170 -21.89 15.42 -1.47
C VAL A 170 -20.61 16.20 -1.74
N ASP A 171 -20.16 16.95 -0.74
CA ASP A 171 -18.90 17.67 -0.80
C ASP A 171 -17.71 16.70 -0.81
N VAL A 172 -16.78 16.93 -1.73
CA VAL A 172 -15.58 16.11 -1.88
C VAL A 172 -14.49 16.64 -0.96
N ALA A 173 -14.12 15.85 0.05
CA ALA A 173 -13.03 16.21 0.96
C ALA A 173 -11.68 16.29 0.20
N PRO A 174 -10.82 17.27 0.52
CA PRO A 174 -9.52 17.40 -0.13
C PRO A 174 -8.66 16.17 0.17
N SER A 175 -8.21 15.50 -0.88
CA SER A 175 -7.30 14.36 -0.78
C SER A 175 -6.26 14.42 -1.91
N PRO A 176 -5.05 13.88 -1.70
CA PRO A 176 -4.02 13.85 -2.74
C PRO A 176 -4.39 12.95 -3.94
N MET A 177 -5.41 12.10 -3.77
CA MET A 177 -5.93 11.22 -4.81
C MET A 177 -6.85 11.94 -5.80
N LEU A 178 -7.44 13.06 -5.40
CA LEU A 178 -8.46 13.78 -6.15
C LEU A 178 -7.92 15.14 -6.63
N ALA A 179 -8.48 15.66 -7.72
CA ALA A 179 -8.15 17.00 -8.19
C ALA A 179 -8.51 18.06 -7.12
N LYS A 180 -7.64 19.06 -6.98
CA LYS A 180 -7.84 20.17 -6.04
C LYS A 180 -9.07 20.98 -6.44
N GLY A 181 -9.96 21.25 -5.49
CA GLY A 181 -11.16 22.04 -5.72
C GLY A 181 -12.23 21.33 -6.55
N THR A 182 -12.30 20.01 -6.49
CA THR A 182 -13.39 19.25 -7.14
C THR A 182 -14.73 19.71 -6.58
N ALA A 183 -15.67 20.08 -7.47
CA ALA A 183 -17.02 20.48 -7.10
C ALA A 183 -17.77 19.31 -6.42
N PRO A 184 -18.85 19.58 -5.66
CA PRO A 184 -19.63 18.52 -5.03
C PRO A 184 -20.21 17.56 -6.07
N VAL A 185 -20.44 16.32 -5.64
CA VAL A 185 -20.88 15.21 -6.51
C VAL A 185 -22.28 14.75 -6.16
N TRP A 186 -23.09 14.47 -7.17
CA TRP A 186 -24.38 13.83 -7.01
C TRP A 186 -24.20 12.35 -6.68
N PHE A 187 -24.85 11.90 -5.62
CA PHE A 187 -24.86 10.51 -5.18
C PHE A 187 -26.28 10.05 -4.85
N SER A 188 -26.64 8.85 -5.30
CA SER A 188 -27.86 8.13 -4.94
C SER A 188 -27.55 6.65 -4.92
N GLY A 189 -27.69 5.98 -3.77
CA GLY A 189 -27.32 4.58 -3.62
C GLY A 189 -27.22 4.14 -2.18
N ALA A 190 -26.53 3.03 -1.93
CA ALA A 190 -26.35 2.48 -0.59
C ALA A 190 -25.08 3.04 0.05
N PRO A 191 -25.15 3.56 1.29
CA PRO A 191 -23.95 3.84 2.07
C PRO A 191 -23.39 2.57 2.69
N HIS A 192 -22.20 2.65 3.30
CA HIS A 192 -21.64 1.58 4.13
C HIS A 192 -20.88 2.16 5.31
N ALA A 193 -20.99 1.53 6.48
CA ALA A 193 -20.15 1.86 7.62
C ALA A 193 -18.74 1.27 7.45
N LEU A 194 -17.76 1.90 8.06
CA LEU A 194 -16.35 1.51 7.98
C LEU A 194 -15.95 0.71 9.22
N GLY A 195 -15.37 -0.46 9.03
CA GLY A 195 -14.73 -1.22 10.11
C GLY A 195 -13.37 -0.64 10.53
N ASN A 196 -12.71 -1.31 11.47
CA ASN A 196 -11.44 -0.84 12.06
C ASN A 196 -10.18 -1.27 11.26
N SER A 197 -10.31 -1.56 9.97
CA SER A 197 -9.16 -2.00 9.16
C SER A 197 -8.29 -0.80 8.75
N PRO A 198 -6.97 -0.82 8.99
CA PRO A 198 -6.08 0.28 8.63
C PRO A 198 -5.87 0.40 7.11
N TYR A 199 -6.22 -0.63 6.35
CA TYR A 199 -6.10 -0.70 4.89
C TYR A 199 -7.23 -0.01 4.14
N LEU A 200 -8.26 0.43 4.87
CA LEU A 200 -9.37 1.21 4.33
C LEU A 200 -8.93 2.64 4.01
N VAL A 201 -9.25 3.05 2.78
CA VAL A 201 -9.03 4.39 2.24
C VAL A 201 -10.40 5.01 1.95
N PRO A 202 -11.01 5.73 2.90
CA PRO A 202 -12.28 6.41 2.65
C PRO A 202 -12.07 7.56 1.66
N ILE A 203 -12.77 7.54 0.51
CA ILE A 203 -12.61 8.53 -0.55
C ILE A 203 -13.75 9.55 -0.51
N LEU A 204 -14.99 9.07 -0.44
CA LEU A 204 -16.19 9.91 -0.32
C LEU A 204 -16.98 9.49 0.92
N ARG A 205 -17.32 10.44 1.77
CA ARG A 205 -18.12 10.24 2.98
C ARG A 205 -19.47 10.92 2.83
N ALA A 206 -20.47 10.39 3.53
CA ALA A 206 -21.78 11.02 3.55
C ALA A 206 -21.73 12.39 4.28
N PRO A 207 -22.60 13.34 3.93
CA PRO A 207 -22.82 14.53 4.73
C PRO A 207 -23.28 14.20 6.16
N ALA A 208 -22.98 15.07 7.12
CA ALA A 208 -23.36 14.86 8.53
C ALA A 208 -24.88 14.77 8.76
N THR A 209 -25.67 15.34 7.85
CA THR A 209 -27.14 15.36 7.85
C THR A 209 -27.78 14.17 7.13
N SER A 210 -26.99 13.17 6.73
CA SER A 210 -27.49 12.02 5.98
C SER A 210 -27.61 10.78 6.86
N PHE A 211 -28.58 9.93 6.55
CA PHE A 211 -28.79 8.64 7.20
C PHE A 211 -29.31 7.61 6.19
N ALA A 212 -29.19 6.33 6.49
CA ALA A 212 -29.81 5.26 5.71
C ALA A 212 -31.15 4.89 6.34
N ALA A 213 -32.19 4.83 5.53
CA ALA A 213 -33.52 4.42 5.96
C ALA A 213 -34.16 3.54 4.88
N ASP A 214 -35.04 2.64 5.31
CA ASP A 214 -35.81 1.74 4.46
C ASP A 214 -37.01 2.43 3.79
N SER A 215 -37.60 3.42 4.48
CA SER A 215 -38.63 4.29 3.94
C SER A 215 -38.07 5.65 3.53
N THR A 216 -38.55 6.16 2.40
CA THR A 216 -38.26 7.51 1.91
C THR A 216 -39.42 8.47 2.12
N ASP A 217 -40.56 7.98 2.63
CA ASP A 217 -41.78 8.76 2.79
C ASP A 217 -41.83 9.40 4.18
N ASP A 218 -42.20 10.68 4.22
CA ASP A 218 -42.25 11.47 5.47
C ASP A 218 -43.30 10.93 6.47
N SER A 219 -44.25 10.09 6.03
CA SER A 219 -45.25 9.45 6.89
C SER A 219 -44.65 8.52 7.93
N ASP A 220 -43.50 7.91 7.62
CA ASP A 220 -42.85 6.91 8.46
C ASP A 220 -41.76 7.54 9.36
N ALA A 221 -41.58 8.86 9.28
CA ALA A 221 -40.55 9.58 10.04
C ALA A 221 -40.65 9.36 11.56
N ALA A 222 -41.86 9.23 12.11
CA ALA A 222 -42.07 8.96 13.53
C ALA A 222 -41.49 7.60 13.96
N VAL A 223 -41.52 6.60 13.08
CA VAL A 223 -40.96 5.26 13.34
C VAL A 223 -39.43 5.32 13.35
N ILE A 224 -38.84 6.10 12.45
CA ILE A 224 -37.38 6.29 12.38
C ILE A 224 -36.87 7.03 13.62
N VAL A 225 -37.59 8.06 14.09
CA VAL A 225 -37.24 8.80 15.31
C VAL A 225 -37.34 7.90 16.55
N ASP A 226 -38.42 7.12 16.68
CA ASP A 226 -38.59 6.17 17.79
C ASP A 226 -37.51 5.08 17.77
N ALA A 227 -37.12 4.59 16.58
CA ALA A 227 -36.00 3.67 16.42
C ALA A 227 -34.65 4.30 16.81
N ALA A 228 -34.45 5.59 16.50
CA ALA A 228 -33.27 6.34 16.90
C ALA A 228 -33.17 6.51 18.42
N ASP A 229 -34.28 6.86 19.08
CA ASP A 229 -34.33 7.09 20.52
C ASP A 229 -34.17 5.78 21.32
N LYS A 230 -34.60 4.65 20.75
CA LYS A 230 -34.49 3.32 21.39
C LYS A 230 -33.08 2.72 21.38
N ALA A 231 -32.11 3.37 20.72
CA ALA A 231 -30.67 3.09 20.80
C ALA A 231 -30.24 1.60 20.67
N GLY A 232 -31.05 0.76 20.00
CA GLY A 232 -30.85 -0.69 19.95
C GLY A 232 -30.13 -1.17 18.69
N GLU A 233 -30.23 -0.43 17.59
CA GLU A 233 -29.59 -0.75 16.32
C GLU A 233 -28.84 0.49 15.87
N GLY A 234 -27.52 0.39 15.73
CA GLY A 234 -26.69 1.53 15.32
C GLY A 234 -27.16 2.08 13.98
N LEU A 235 -27.83 3.23 14.01
CA LEU A 235 -28.25 3.92 12.80
C LEU A 235 -27.03 4.15 11.90
N TRP A 236 -27.14 3.72 10.65
CA TRP A 236 -26.25 4.18 9.59
C TRP A 236 -26.52 5.66 9.36
N ALA A 237 -25.89 6.52 10.15
CA ALA A 237 -26.11 7.98 10.11
C ALA A 237 -24.80 8.76 10.22
N GLY A 238 -24.79 9.97 9.66
CA GLY A 238 -23.72 10.95 9.78
C GLY A 238 -22.52 10.71 8.87
N SER A 239 -21.49 11.55 9.05
CA SER A 239 -20.28 11.60 8.21
C SER A 239 -19.29 10.46 8.42
N GLN A 240 -19.65 9.50 9.27
CA GLN A 240 -18.92 8.25 9.46
C GLN A 240 -19.22 7.22 8.37
N LEU A 241 -20.32 7.38 7.64
CA LEU A 241 -20.66 6.55 6.49
C LEU A 241 -19.74 6.83 5.31
N GLY A 242 -19.22 5.77 4.71
CA GLY A 242 -18.57 5.80 3.41
C GLY A 242 -19.59 5.65 2.30
N LEU A 243 -19.40 6.41 1.22
CA LEU A 243 -20.13 6.26 -0.04
C LEU A 243 -19.23 5.66 -1.12
N VAL A 244 -17.96 6.05 -1.12
CA VAL A 244 -16.92 5.45 -1.96
C VAL A 244 -15.72 5.17 -1.08
N THR A 245 -15.37 3.90 -0.93
CA THR A 245 -14.24 3.47 -0.10
C THR A 245 -13.32 2.57 -0.90
N GLY A 246 -12.04 2.92 -0.88
CA GLY A 246 -10.96 2.08 -1.38
C GLY A 246 -10.45 1.12 -0.32
N PHE A 247 -9.91 -0.01 -0.76
CA PHE A 247 -9.12 -0.93 0.05
C PHE A 247 -7.82 -1.24 -0.68
N GLN A 248 -6.69 -1.18 0.03
CA GLN A 248 -5.38 -1.49 -0.53
C GLN A 248 -4.81 -2.74 0.13
N THR A 249 -4.53 -3.76 -0.68
CA THR A 249 -3.94 -5.01 -0.19
C THR A 249 -2.46 -4.83 0.16
N PHE A 250 -1.89 -5.82 0.86
CA PHE A 250 -0.45 -5.83 1.16
C PHE A 250 0.43 -5.86 -0.10
N LYS A 251 -0.06 -6.45 -1.19
CA LYS A 251 0.61 -6.47 -2.51
C LYS A 251 0.39 -5.18 -3.32
N ASN A 252 -0.25 -4.17 -2.75
CA ASN A 252 -0.61 -2.89 -3.38
C ASN A 252 -1.68 -2.97 -4.47
N SER A 253 -2.37 -4.10 -4.64
CA SER A 253 -3.60 -4.18 -5.45
C SER A 253 -4.70 -3.33 -4.82
N ARG A 254 -5.52 -2.69 -5.65
CA ARG A 254 -6.54 -1.72 -5.21
C ARG A 254 -7.94 -2.23 -5.53
N VAL A 255 -8.84 -2.09 -4.56
CA VAL A 255 -10.28 -2.29 -4.73
C VAL A 255 -10.97 -0.99 -4.41
N ILE A 256 -12.01 -0.63 -5.16
CA ILE A 256 -13.00 0.35 -4.72
C ILE A 256 -14.37 -0.29 -4.61
N PHE A 257 -15.06 0.06 -3.53
CA PHE A 257 -16.48 -0.14 -3.35
C PHE A 257 -17.17 1.21 -3.46
N ALA A 258 -17.90 1.41 -4.55
CA ALA A 258 -18.74 2.58 -4.77
C ALA A 258 -20.20 2.21 -4.48
N GLY A 259 -20.88 2.92 -3.59
CA GLY A 259 -22.25 2.66 -3.17
C GLY A 259 -23.34 2.80 -4.24
N SER A 260 -22.97 3.20 -5.45
CA SER A 260 -23.88 3.48 -6.55
C SER A 260 -23.21 3.30 -7.91
N VAL A 261 -23.94 2.74 -8.86
CA VAL A 261 -23.57 2.75 -10.30
C VAL A 261 -23.88 4.11 -10.92
N ASP A 262 -24.96 4.76 -10.49
CA ASP A 262 -25.42 6.04 -11.06
C ASP A 262 -24.38 7.16 -10.89
N LEU A 263 -23.48 7.03 -9.91
CA LEU A 263 -22.32 7.90 -9.75
C LEU A 263 -21.49 8.03 -11.05
N PHE A 264 -21.42 6.95 -11.84
CA PHE A 264 -20.69 6.87 -13.11
C PHE A 264 -21.54 7.26 -14.33
N SER A 265 -22.83 7.56 -14.13
CA SER A 265 -23.77 7.84 -15.22
C SER A 265 -23.54 9.21 -15.87
N ASP A 266 -23.86 9.28 -17.15
CA ASP A 266 -23.85 10.50 -17.94
C ASP A 266 -24.87 11.52 -17.42
N ALA A 267 -25.97 11.04 -16.81
CA ALA A 267 -26.99 11.87 -16.20
C ALA A 267 -26.40 12.71 -15.06
N TYR A 268 -25.71 12.09 -14.11
CA TYR A 268 -25.11 12.83 -12.98
C TYR A 268 -23.89 13.65 -13.41
N ALA A 269 -23.15 13.20 -14.42
CA ALA A 269 -22.04 13.95 -14.99
C ALA A 269 -22.46 15.27 -15.67
N ARG A 270 -23.69 15.34 -16.22
CA ARG A 270 -24.21 16.55 -16.89
C ARG A 270 -25.15 17.37 -16.01
N LYS A 271 -25.65 16.80 -14.92
CA LYS A 271 -26.61 17.47 -14.03
C LYS A 271 -25.93 18.62 -13.27
N PRO A 272 -26.44 19.87 -13.37
CA PRO A 272 -25.93 20.98 -12.56
C PRO A 272 -26.28 20.79 -11.08
N LEU A 273 -25.52 21.41 -10.20
CA LEU A 273 -25.86 21.53 -8.78
C LEU A 273 -26.98 22.57 -8.57
N PRO A 274 -27.61 22.60 -7.39
CA PRO A 274 -28.63 23.60 -7.06
C PRO A 274 -28.15 25.05 -7.25
N ASP A 275 -26.85 25.30 -7.07
CA ASP A 275 -26.23 26.62 -7.24
C ASP A 275 -25.91 26.97 -8.72
N GLY A 276 -26.28 26.12 -9.68
CA GLY A 276 -26.02 26.31 -11.12
C GLY A 276 -24.59 25.96 -11.57
N ILE A 277 -23.74 25.50 -10.65
CA ILE A 277 -22.36 25.05 -10.91
C ILE A 277 -22.41 23.64 -11.54
N PRO A 278 -21.56 23.32 -12.54
CA PRO A 278 -21.47 21.96 -13.07
C PRO A 278 -21.04 20.96 -11.98
N SER A 279 -21.57 19.73 -12.03
CA SER A 279 -21.22 18.70 -11.06
C SER A 279 -19.76 18.23 -11.17
N GLY A 280 -19.19 17.87 -10.02
CA GLY A 280 -17.85 17.29 -9.96
C GLY A 280 -17.77 15.83 -10.41
N ASN A 281 -18.90 15.18 -10.72
CA ASN A 281 -18.99 13.72 -10.92
C ASN A 281 -18.01 13.20 -11.97
N ALA A 282 -17.92 13.85 -13.14
CA ALA A 282 -17.04 13.43 -14.22
C ALA A 282 -15.56 13.44 -13.81
N GLN A 283 -15.13 14.48 -13.09
CA GLN A 283 -13.76 14.62 -12.60
C GLN A 283 -13.49 13.66 -11.44
N PHE A 284 -14.42 13.54 -10.49
CA PHE A 284 -14.31 12.65 -9.35
C PHE A 284 -14.17 11.19 -9.76
N VAL A 285 -15.06 10.70 -10.63
CA VAL A 285 -15.04 9.33 -11.15
C VAL A 285 -13.75 9.04 -11.93
N ARG A 286 -13.25 10.04 -12.68
CA ARG A 286 -11.97 9.92 -13.39
C ARG A 286 -10.81 9.72 -12.43
N ASP A 287 -10.75 10.50 -11.35
CA ASP A 287 -9.68 10.42 -10.34
C ASP A 287 -9.76 9.12 -9.53
N VAL A 288 -10.97 8.69 -9.18
CA VAL A 288 -11.27 7.38 -8.57
C VAL A 288 -10.74 6.24 -9.45
N ALA A 289 -11.05 6.26 -10.75
CA ALA A 289 -10.56 5.26 -11.69
C ALA A 289 -9.03 5.32 -11.85
N ALA A 290 -8.45 6.52 -11.93
CA ALA A 290 -7.01 6.71 -12.01
C ALA A 290 -6.27 6.17 -10.77
N TRP A 291 -6.90 6.26 -9.60
CA TRP A 291 -6.35 5.64 -8.40
C TRP A 291 -6.46 4.11 -8.43
N VAL A 292 -7.64 3.54 -8.72
CA VAL A 292 -7.80 2.07 -8.76
C VAL A 292 -6.89 1.42 -9.77
N PHE A 293 -6.79 2.00 -10.96
CA PHE A 293 -5.97 1.47 -12.03
C PHE A 293 -4.50 1.83 -11.90
N GLN A 294 -4.06 2.29 -10.72
CA GLN A 294 -2.66 2.57 -10.44
C GLN A 294 -2.01 3.53 -11.48
N GLU A 295 -2.76 4.53 -11.93
CA GLU A 295 -2.20 5.63 -12.74
C GLU A 295 -1.46 6.62 -11.83
N ASN A 296 -2.06 6.90 -10.65
CA ASN A 296 -1.58 7.89 -9.70
C ASN A 296 -1.19 7.26 -8.35
N MET A 297 -0.34 7.96 -7.60
CA MET A 297 0.06 7.59 -6.23
C MET A 297 0.74 6.21 -6.16
N VAL A 298 1.48 5.85 -7.20
CA VAL A 298 2.22 4.59 -7.28
C VAL A 298 3.70 4.87 -7.08
N LEU A 299 4.23 4.30 -6.02
CA LEU A 299 5.65 4.38 -5.66
C LEU A 299 6.23 2.96 -5.63
N ARG A 300 7.52 2.84 -5.93
CA ARG A 300 8.28 1.60 -5.74
C ARG A 300 9.69 1.90 -5.22
N ILE A 301 10.26 0.92 -4.53
CA ILE A 301 11.69 0.91 -4.20
C ILE A 301 12.39 0.20 -5.36
N ASP A 302 13.29 0.91 -6.05
CA ASP A 302 14.05 0.34 -7.18
C ASP A 302 15.21 -0.53 -6.69
N ARG A 303 15.97 -0.02 -5.72
CA ARG A 303 17.09 -0.72 -5.10
C ARG A 303 17.41 -0.12 -3.73
N THR A 304 18.06 -0.91 -2.89
CA THR A 304 18.65 -0.48 -1.63
C THR A 304 20.12 -0.83 -1.61
N ALA A 305 20.91 -0.03 -0.91
CA ALA A 305 22.34 -0.23 -0.73
C ALA A 305 22.73 0.12 0.71
N HIS A 306 23.75 -0.54 1.23
CA HIS A 306 24.33 -0.24 2.53
C HIS A 306 25.81 -0.52 2.51
N HIS A 307 26.61 0.27 3.22
CA HIS A 307 28.05 0.08 3.32
C HIS A 307 28.58 0.77 4.58
N ARG A 308 29.84 0.51 4.95
CA ARG A 308 30.53 1.31 5.97
C ARG A 308 30.85 2.69 5.43
N VAL A 309 31.00 3.66 6.32
CA VAL A 309 31.50 5.00 5.93
C VAL A 309 32.89 4.87 5.31
N ASN A 310 33.12 5.57 4.20
CA ASN A 310 34.33 5.52 3.35
C ASN A 310 34.49 4.26 2.48
N GLU A 311 33.57 3.30 2.57
CA GLU A 311 33.48 2.16 1.64
C GLU A 311 32.36 2.42 0.61
N THR A 312 32.36 1.65 -0.48
CA THR A 312 31.32 1.75 -1.52
C THR A 312 30.54 0.45 -1.69
N GLU A 313 31.13 -0.68 -1.29
CA GLU A 313 30.53 -2.00 -1.39
C GLU A 313 29.95 -2.44 -0.03
N PRO A 314 28.87 -3.24 -0.04
CA PRO A 314 28.34 -3.81 1.18
C PRO A 314 29.32 -4.81 1.79
N PRO A 315 29.71 -4.67 3.07
CA PRO A 315 30.54 -5.66 3.73
C PRO A 315 29.73 -6.94 4.01
N GLU A 316 30.43 -8.06 4.17
CA GLU A 316 29.81 -9.34 4.55
C GLU A 316 29.19 -9.29 5.96
N MET A 317 29.84 -8.55 6.86
CA MET A 317 29.40 -8.35 8.24
C MET A 317 29.82 -6.98 8.75
N TYR A 318 29.01 -6.42 9.65
CA TYR A 318 29.36 -5.22 10.40
C TYR A 318 29.93 -5.58 11.77
N THR A 319 30.71 -4.69 12.34
CA THR A 319 31.14 -4.75 13.74
C THR A 319 30.27 -3.86 14.63
N ILE A 320 30.19 -4.18 15.93
CA ILE A 320 29.52 -3.30 16.89
C ILE A 320 30.08 -1.88 16.81
N ASN A 321 29.21 -0.87 16.91
CA ASN A 321 29.56 0.55 16.81
C ASN A 321 30.10 1.02 15.45
N ASP A 322 30.05 0.20 14.39
CA ASP A 322 30.36 0.64 13.02
C ASP A 322 29.49 1.83 12.59
N GLN A 323 30.07 2.73 11.81
CA GLN A 323 29.31 3.78 11.12
C GLN A 323 28.83 3.23 9.79
N ILE A 324 27.51 3.17 9.62
CA ILE A 324 26.84 2.57 8.47
C ILE A 324 26.12 3.66 7.69
N VAL A 325 26.27 3.64 6.38
CA VAL A 325 25.47 4.42 5.43
C VAL A 325 24.44 3.50 4.81
N TYR A 326 23.18 3.90 4.84
CA TYR A 326 22.09 3.20 4.18
C TYR A 326 21.44 4.10 3.14
N THR A 327 21.22 3.57 1.94
CA THR A 327 20.62 4.27 0.80
C THR A 327 19.44 3.49 0.23
N ALA A 328 18.37 4.20 -0.10
CA ALA A 328 17.24 3.66 -0.86
C ALA A 328 16.95 4.54 -2.09
N TYR A 329 16.63 3.91 -3.22
CA TYR A 329 16.22 4.60 -4.44
C TYR A 329 14.72 4.36 -4.66
N ILE A 330 13.97 5.46 -4.75
CA ILE A 330 12.50 5.43 -4.86
C ILE A 330 12.09 6.16 -6.13
N SER A 331 11.19 5.52 -6.87
CA SER A 331 10.58 6.09 -8.07
C SER A 331 9.06 6.12 -7.98
N ALA A 332 8.48 7.12 -8.63
CA ALA A 332 7.06 7.27 -8.85
C ALA A 332 6.72 6.95 -10.30
N TYR A 333 5.57 6.30 -10.51
CA TYR A 333 5.07 6.04 -11.85
C TYR A 333 4.49 7.31 -12.47
N ASN A 334 4.85 7.60 -13.72
CA ASN A 334 4.24 8.68 -14.49
C ASN A 334 3.34 8.09 -15.58
N PRO A 335 2.01 8.25 -15.49
CA PRO A 335 1.08 7.61 -16.42
C PRO A 335 1.18 8.19 -17.84
N ARG A 336 1.58 9.45 -17.99
CA ARG A 336 1.65 10.13 -19.30
C ARG A 336 2.82 9.66 -20.16
N THR A 337 3.93 9.28 -19.53
CA THR A 337 5.14 8.78 -20.20
C THR A 337 5.32 7.28 -20.04
N SER A 338 4.41 6.61 -19.33
CA SER A 338 4.46 5.20 -18.97
C SER A 338 5.83 4.78 -18.40
N SER A 339 6.46 5.68 -17.64
CA SER A 339 7.84 5.53 -17.18
C SER A 339 7.96 5.84 -15.69
N TRP A 340 8.86 5.14 -15.02
CA TRP A 340 9.23 5.43 -13.65
C TRP A 340 10.19 6.61 -13.59
N LYS A 341 9.88 7.59 -12.75
CA LYS A 341 10.72 8.77 -12.53
C LYS A 341 11.17 8.81 -11.07
N PRO A 342 12.41 9.24 -10.78
CA PRO A 342 12.86 9.40 -9.41
C PRO A 342 11.92 10.33 -8.63
N TYR A 343 11.66 10.02 -7.35
CA TYR A 343 10.68 10.74 -6.53
C TYR A 343 11.30 11.22 -5.23
N ASP A 344 11.29 12.53 -5.00
CA ASP A 344 11.89 13.19 -3.82
C ASP A 344 10.86 13.69 -2.79
N GLY A 345 9.57 13.48 -3.04
CA GLY A 345 8.49 14.09 -2.26
C GLY A 345 8.24 13.48 -0.89
N LEU A 346 8.95 12.42 -0.49
CA LEU A 346 8.80 11.79 0.83
C LEU A 346 9.60 12.56 1.89
N THR A 347 8.91 13.10 2.90
CA THR A 347 9.54 13.81 4.03
C THR A 347 9.55 13.00 5.32
N ASP A 348 8.75 11.94 5.40
CA ASP A 348 8.48 11.17 6.61
C ASP A 348 8.92 9.70 6.48
N LEU A 349 9.82 9.42 5.54
CA LEU A 349 10.43 8.12 5.35
C LEU A 349 11.38 7.82 6.53
N GLN A 350 11.35 6.59 7.02
CA GLN A 350 12.13 6.14 8.17
C GLN A 350 12.84 4.82 7.87
N LEU A 351 14.02 4.68 8.44
CA LEU A 351 14.79 3.45 8.48
C LEU A 351 14.75 2.87 9.89
N GLU A 352 14.45 1.58 9.98
CA GLU A 352 14.58 0.81 11.22
C GLU A 352 15.72 -0.19 11.11
N PHE A 353 16.60 -0.19 12.10
CA PHE A 353 17.61 -1.22 12.29
C PHE A 353 17.21 -2.08 13.49
N THR A 354 16.74 -3.29 13.21
CA THR A 354 16.03 -4.13 14.18
C THR A 354 16.54 -5.56 14.20
N MET A 355 16.40 -6.25 15.33
CA MET A 355 16.64 -7.69 15.46
C MET A 355 15.33 -8.40 15.80
N LEU A 356 14.80 -8.12 16.99
CA LEU A 356 13.43 -8.45 17.42
C LEU A 356 12.63 -7.16 17.58
N ASP A 357 13.20 -6.20 18.32
CA ASP A 357 12.69 -4.85 18.50
C ASP A 357 13.57 -3.82 17.78
N PRO A 358 13.03 -2.67 17.34
CA PRO A 358 13.83 -1.63 16.68
C PRO A 358 14.84 -1.03 17.65
N HIS A 359 16.13 -1.26 17.40
CA HIS A 359 17.22 -0.69 18.20
C HIS A 359 17.54 0.73 17.77
N VAL A 360 17.48 0.99 16.46
CA VAL A 360 17.62 2.32 15.87
C VAL A 360 16.43 2.57 14.96
N ARG A 361 15.76 3.72 15.14
CA ARG A 361 14.76 4.25 14.21
C ARG A 361 15.16 5.68 13.89
N THR A 362 15.47 5.94 12.62
CA THR A 362 15.94 7.25 12.15
C THR A 362 15.20 7.69 10.90
N ALA A 363 15.10 8.99 10.68
CA ALA A 363 14.55 9.53 9.45
C ALA A 363 15.50 9.23 8.28
N LEU A 364 14.94 8.95 7.11
CA LEU A 364 15.67 8.67 5.88
C LEU A 364 15.35 9.79 4.87
N PRO A 365 16.05 10.94 4.92
CA PRO A 365 15.76 12.12 4.11
C PRO A 365 16.22 11.96 2.65
N PRO A 366 15.63 12.72 1.71
CA PRO A 366 16.12 12.79 0.33
C PRO A 366 17.48 13.51 0.25
N VAL A 367 18.32 13.08 -0.68
CA VAL A 367 19.66 13.67 -0.93
C VAL A 367 19.53 14.83 -1.92
N ALA A 368 19.99 16.02 -1.49
CA ALA A 368 19.98 17.19 -2.36
C ALA A 368 20.91 16.98 -3.57
N GLY A 369 20.36 17.14 -4.79
CA GLY A 369 21.11 17.00 -6.04
C GLY A 369 21.07 15.60 -6.68
N GLU A 370 20.60 14.58 -5.97
CA GLU A 370 20.45 13.21 -6.48
C GLU A 370 18.98 12.77 -6.39
N PRO A 371 18.17 13.01 -7.43
CA PRO A 371 16.74 12.77 -7.35
C PRO A 371 16.41 11.29 -7.20
N GLY A 372 15.43 10.99 -6.34
CA GLY A 372 14.96 9.68 -5.91
C GLY A 372 15.88 8.95 -4.93
N LYS A 373 17.02 9.53 -4.54
CA LYS A 373 17.93 8.92 -3.58
C LYS A 373 17.64 9.42 -2.17
N TYR A 374 17.50 8.46 -1.26
CA TYR A 374 17.30 8.70 0.16
C TYR A 374 18.43 8.06 0.94
N GLU A 375 19.07 8.80 1.84
CA GLU A 375 20.30 8.35 2.50
C GLU A 375 20.34 8.79 3.96
N VAL A 376 20.85 7.90 4.83
CA VAL A 376 21.12 8.21 6.23
C VAL A 376 22.39 7.50 6.68
N GLN A 377 23.16 8.18 7.51
CA GLN A 377 24.31 7.62 8.21
C GLN A 377 23.97 7.47 9.69
N PHE A 378 24.23 6.28 10.26
CA PHE A 378 24.01 6.01 11.67
C PHE A 378 25.02 5.02 12.23
N ARG A 379 25.08 4.92 13.57
CA ARG A 379 25.98 3.99 14.26
C ARG A 379 25.27 2.69 14.62
N ALA A 380 25.90 1.55 14.33
CA ALA A 380 25.44 0.24 14.77
C ALA A 380 25.35 0.18 16.31
N PRO A 381 24.35 -0.51 16.89
CA PRO A 381 24.21 -0.64 18.33
C PRO A 381 25.34 -1.49 18.94
N ASP A 382 25.55 -1.33 20.24
CA ASP A 382 26.52 -2.09 21.03
C ASP A 382 25.98 -3.49 21.42
N ARG A 383 25.39 -4.18 20.45
CA ARG A 383 24.85 -5.53 20.60
C ARG A 383 25.09 -6.28 19.31
N HIS A 384 25.75 -7.43 19.41
CA HIS A 384 25.93 -8.32 18.28
C HIS A 384 24.70 -9.20 18.07
N GLY A 385 24.51 -9.67 16.84
CA GLY A 385 23.37 -10.46 16.43
C GLY A 385 23.05 -10.30 14.95
N VAL A 386 21.94 -10.88 14.53
CA VAL A 386 21.46 -10.75 13.15
C VAL A 386 20.44 -9.62 13.10
N PHE A 387 20.82 -8.51 12.48
CA PHE A 387 19.95 -7.34 12.33
C PHE A 387 19.31 -7.29 10.95
N LYS A 388 18.30 -6.43 10.82
CA LYS A 388 17.60 -6.15 9.58
C LYS A 388 17.48 -4.65 9.40
N PHE A 389 17.83 -4.16 8.22
CA PHE A 389 17.39 -2.86 7.73
C PHE A 389 15.96 -3.00 7.21
N VAL A 390 15.03 -2.28 7.80
CA VAL A 390 13.63 -2.31 7.42
C VAL A 390 13.18 -0.92 7.03
N ILE A 391 12.64 -0.79 5.82
CA ILE A 391 11.81 0.36 5.45
C ILE A 391 10.37 -0.14 5.45
N GLY A 392 9.50 0.57 6.18
CA GLY A 392 8.08 0.26 6.29
C GLY A 392 7.26 1.53 6.18
N TRP A 393 7.05 2.01 4.96
CA TRP A 393 6.27 3.23 4.73
C TRP A 393 4.89 2.90 4.18
N ARG A 394 3.86 3.20 5.00
CA ARG A 394 2.45 2.97 4.67
C ARG A 394 1.67 4.26 4.88
N ARG A 395 1.15 4.84 3.80
CA ARG A 395 0.28 6.01 3.82
C ARG A 395 -0.96 5.74 3.00
N LYS A 396 -2.11 6.19 3.49
CA LYS A 396 -3.41 5.99 2.81
C LYS A 396 -3.35 6.64 1.43
N GLY A 397 -3.74 5.87 0.41
CA GLY A 397 -3.77 6.30 -0.98
C GLY A 397 -2.45 6.10 -1.75
N TYR A 398 -1.30 5.98 -1.08
CA TYR A 398 -0.02 5.66 -1.74
C TYR A 398 0.30 4.17 -1.71
N SER A 399 1.04 3.68 -2.69
CA SER A 399 1.63 2.34 -2.63
C SER A 399 2.47 2.16 -1.37
N PHE A 400 2.31 1.03 -0.69
CA PHE A 400 3.11 0.67 0.47
C PHE A 400 4.52 0.30 0.02
N LEU A 401 5.50 0.92 0.66
CA LEU A 401 6.91 0.65 0.42
C LEU A 401 7.42 -0.20 1.58
N HIS A 402 7.86 -1.42 1.25
CA HIS A 402 8.42 -2.34 2.22
C HIS A 402 9.64 -3.04 1.65
N THR A 403 10.74 -3.02 2.41
CA THR A 403 11.92 -3.84 2.14
C THR A 403 12.57 -4.22 3.46
N SER A 404 13.22 -5.38 3.47
CA SER A 404 13.88 -5.95 4.63
C SER A 404 15.17 -6.61 4.18
N THR A 405 16.31 -6.10 4.63
CA THR A 405 17.65 -6.62 4.30
C THR A 405 18.33 -7.08 5.57
N THR A 406 18.65 -8.36 5.66
CA THR A 406 19.25 -8.96 6.86
C THR A 406 20.76 -8.88 6.79
N VAL A 407 21.42 -8.41 7.85
CA VAL A 407 22.89 -8.33 7.95
C VAL A 407 23.38 -8.71 9.34
N PRO A 408 24.46 -9.50 9.47
CA PRO A 408 25.08 -9.81 10.75
C PRO A 408 25.89 -8.62 11.30
N VAL A 409 25.76 -8.38 12.60
CA VAL A 409 26.60 -7.49 13.40
C VAL A 409 27.36 -8.34 14.41
N VAL A 410 28.69 -8.35 14.32
CA VAL A 410 29.56 -9.18 15.15
C VAL A 410 30.38 -8.32 16.13
N PRO A 411 30.84 -8.90 17.26
CA PRO A 411 31.86 -8.25 18.09
C PRO A 411 33.16 -8.08 17.29
N PRO A 412 34.05 -7.16 17.72
CA PRO A 412 35.37 -7.03 17.13
C PRO A 412 36.14 -8.34 17.26
N ARG A 413 36.96 -8.63 16.26
CA ARG A 413 37.87 -9.78 16.28
C ARG A 413 38.97 -9.58 17.32
N HIS A 414 39.62 -10.67 17.71
CA HIS A 414 40.71 -10.66 18.70
C HIS A 414 41.88 -9.71 18.35
N ASP A 415 42.07 -9.40 17.06
CA ASP A 415 43.10 -8.51 16.51
C ASP A 415 42.66 -7.06 16.37
N GLU A 416 41.37 -6.77 16.48
CA GLU A 416 40.78 -5.43 16.34
C GLU A 416 40.70 -4.66 17.68
N TYR A 417 40.99 -5.33 18.80
CA TYR A 417 41.07 -4.66 20.11
C TYR A 417 42.29 -3.73 20.19
N PRO A 418 42.17 -2.56 20.84
CA PRO A 418 43.28 -1.63 20.99
C PRO A 418 44.42 -2.28 21.80
N ARG A 419 45.62 -2.26 21.23
CA ARG A 419 46.84 -2.78 21.86
C ARG A 419 47.68 -1.64 22.43
N PHE A 420 48.56 -1.97 23.37
CA PHE A 420 49.47 -1.03 24.02
C PHE A 420 48.74 0.12 24.74
N LEU A 421 47.78 -0.25 25.58
CA LEU A 421 47.03 0.70 26.39
C LEU A 421 47.98 1.42 27.35
N SER A 422 47.92 2.75 27.39
CA SER A 422 48.76 3.56 28.27
C SER A 422 48.59 3.18 29.75
N ALA A 423 47.36 2.85 30.15
CA ALA A 423 47.03 2.38 31.49
C ALA A 423 47.66 1.01 31.83
N ALA A 424 48.03 0.21 30.83
CA ALA A 424 48.58 -1.12 31.01
C ALA A 424 50.13 -1.16 31.06
N TRP A 425 50.81 0.00 30.96
CA TRP A 425 52.27 0.08 31.04
C TRP A 425 52.89 -0.55 32.28
N PRO A 426 52.32 -0.41 33.51
CA PRO A 426 52.86 -1.09 34.68
C PRO A 426 52.96 -2.61 34.52
N TYR A 427 51.97 -3.23 33.85
CA TYR A 427 51.97 -4.67 33.60
C TYR A 427 53.00 -5.07 32.52
N TYR A 428 53.09 -4.28 31.44
CA TYR A 428 54.08 -4.52 30.40
C TYR A 428 55.52 -4.39 30.94
N ALA A 429 55.79 -3.34 31.71
CA ALA A 429 57.08 -3.13 32.35
C ALA A 429 57.40 -4.22 33.38
N GLY A 430 56.41 -4.65 34.17
CA GLY A 430 56.55 -5.76 35.11
C GLY A 430 56.97 -7.06 34.42
N ALA A 431 56.28 -7.45 33.35
CA ALA A 431 56.62 -8.67 32.60
C ALA A 431 58.03 -8.62 31.99
N ILE A 432 58.43 -7.47 31.44
CA ILE A 432 59.79 -7.25 30.93
C ILE A 432 60.81 -7.33 32.08
N SER A 433 60.53 -6.69 33.22
CA SER A 433 61.40 -6.69 34.39
C SER A 433 61.61 -8.10 34.94
N THR A 434 60.56 -8.93 35.03
CA THR A 434 60.67 -10.33 35.46
C THR A 434 61.51 -11.14 34.47
N SER A 435 61.32 -10.94 33.17
CA SER A 435 62.09 -11.63 32.12
C SER A 435 63.58 -11.28 32.19
N VAL A 436 63.90 -9.99 32.32
CA VAL A 436 65.29 -9.51 32.49
C VAL A 436 65.88 -10.03 33.80
N GLY A 437 65.12 -9.94 34.91
CA GLY A 437 65.54 -10.44 36.21
C GLY A 437 65.85 -11.94 36.20
N PHE A 438 65.02 -12.74 35.54
CA PHE A 438 65.25 -14.17 35.38
C PHE A 438 66.50 -14.48 34.54
N PHE A 439 66.73 -13.70 33.47
CA PHE A 439 67.92 -13.86 32.64
C PHE A 439 69.20 -13.49 33.42
N VAL A 440 69.18 -12.38 34.16
CA VAL A 440 70.28 -11.96 35.04
C VAL A 440 70.52 -13.00 36.14
N PHE A 441 69.46 -13.48 36.80
CA PHE A 441 69.55 -14.55 37.78
C PHE A 441 70.19 -15.80 37.19
N SER A 442 69.73 -16.26 36.03
CA SER A 442 70.27 -17.45 35.36
C SER A 442 71.75 -17.28 35.02
N ALA A 443 72.13 -16.11 34.50
CA ALA A 443 73.53 -15.80 34.17
C ALA A 443 74.42 -15.77 35.43
N LEU A 444 73.98 -15.12 36.50
CA LEU A 444 74.72 -15.06 37.77
C LEU A 444 74.79 -16.43 38.47
N TRP A 445 73.70 -17.21 38.41
CA TRP A 445 73.65 -18.55 38.99
C TRP A 445 74.61 -19.51 38.28
N LEU A 446 74.68 -19.45 36.94
CA LEU A 446 75.61 -20.26 36.14
C LEU A 446 77.07 -19.79 36.25
N ALA A 447 77.31 -18.49 36.36
CA ALA A 447 78.65 -17.92 36.52
C ALA A 447 79.16 -17.94 37.99
N GLY A 448 78.27 -18.19 38.94
CA GLY A 448 78.58 -18.29 40.36
C GLY A 448 79.33 -19.57 40.67
N ASP A 449 80.66 -19.49 40.78
CA ASP A 449 81.49 -20.58 41.26
C ASP A 449 81.17 -20.85 42.75
N VAL A 450 80.91 -22.11 43.11
CA VAL A 450 80.59 -22.51 44.49
C VAL A 450 81.83 -22.25 45.34
N LYS A 451 81.86 -21.14 46.08
CA LYS A 451 82.82 -20.93 47.18
C LYS A 451 82.46 -21.89 48.31
N GLY A 452 82.91 -23.13 48.18
CA GLY A 452 82.67 -24.18 49.16
C GLY A 452 83.40 -25.50 48.94
N GLU A 453 83.76 -25.89 47.71
CA GLU A 453 84.44 -27.18 47.49
C GLU A 453 85.59 -27.10 46.48
N ARG A 454 86.77 -26.71 46.95
CA ARG A 454 88.04 -27.08 46.30
C ARG A 454 88.98 -27.75 47.31
N LYS A 455 88.90 -29.09 47.32
CA LYS A 455 89.96 -30.10 47.52
C LYS A 455 90.93 -29.93 48.70
N ASN A 456 90.62 -30.57 49.82
CA ASN A 456 91.65 -31.20 50.66
C ASN A 456 91.93 -32.62 50.14
N LEU A 457 92.88 -32.74 49.22
CA LEU A 457 93.54 -34.00 48.86
C LEU A 457 95.01 -33.68 48.59
N LYS A 458 95.79 -33.58 49.67
CA LYS A 458 97.25 -33.62 49.62
C LYS A 458 97.77 -34.53 50.73
N ASN A 459 98.22 -35.70 50.28
CA ASN A 459 99.38 -36.47 50.74
C ASN A 459 99.55 -36.74 52.24
N THR A 460 99.27 -37.99 52.62
CA THR A 460 100.15 -38.73 53.53
C THR A 460 100.43 -40.10 52.90
N LYS A 461 101.67 -40.31 52.43
CA LYS A 461 102.24 -41.61 52.07
C LYS A 461 103.33 -41.94 53.10
N SER A 462 103.24 -43.16 53.65
CA SER A 462 104.29 -44.05 54.19
C SER A 462 105.26 -43.50 55.25
N GLU A 463 105.23 -44.09 56.46
CA GLU A 463 105.95 -45.33 56.80
C GLU A 463 105.12 -46.21 57.74
#